data_AF-A0A352UH68-F1
#
_entry.id   AF-A0A352UH68-F1
#
_cell.length_a   1.000
_cell.length_b   1.000
_cell.length_c   1.000
_cell.angle_alpha   90.00
_cell.angle_beta   90.00
_cell.angle_gamma   90.00
#
_symmetry.space_group_name_H-M   'P 1'
#
loop_
_entity.id
_entity.type
_entity.pdbx_description
1 polymer ?
#
loop_
_entity_poly.entity_id
_entity_poly.type
_entity_poly.pdbx_seq_one_letter_code
_entity_poly.pdbx_strand_id
1 'polypeptide(L)' 'MISSLDAVRAISRERGDAVVVSTMTPNRYWESVSENRDLDLPIFGAMGKASSVALGIALAKPDKKIII' A
#
# COMPACT_ATOMS: atom_id res chain seq x y z
N MET A 1 11.63 1.65 19.65
CA MET A 1 11.36 2.18 18.28
C MET A 1 10.76 1.03 17.49
N ILE A 2 9.65 1.23 16.79
CA ILE A 2 9.02 0.17 15.98
C ILE A 2 9.85 -0.10 14.72
N SER A 3 10.01 -1.37 14.32
CA SER A 3 10.71 -1.71 13.08
C SER A 3 9.82 -1.42 11.86
N SER A 4 10.41 -1.19 10.68
CA SER A 4 9.63 -1.01 9.45
C SER A 4 8.76 -2.23 9.13
N LEU A 5 9.26 -3.44 9.41
CA LEU A 5 8.51 -4.68 9.23
C LEU A 5 7.28 -4.72 10.15
N ASP A 6 7.45 -4.37 11.43
CA ASP A 6 6.34 -4.40 12.38
C ASP A 6 5.29 -3.32 12.07
N ALA A 7 5.72 -2.15 11.58
CA ALA A 7 4.82 -1.11 11.10
C ALA A 7 4.02 -1.58 9.87
N VAL A 8 4.69 -2.14 8.87
CA VAL A 8 4.04 -2.69 7.66
C VAL A 8 3.09 -3.84 8.02
N ARG A 9 3.49 -4.73 8.93
CA ARG A 9 2.63 -5.81 9.44
C ARG A 9 1.41 -5.27 10.17
N ALA A 10 1.54 -4.21 10.96
CA ALA A 10 0.40 -3.57 11.61
C ALA A 10 -0.58 -2.96 10.60
N ILE A 11 -0.08 -2.29 9.56
CA ILE A 11 -0.93 -1.74 8.48
C ILE A 11 -1.65 -2.86 7.74
N SER A 12 -0.96 -3.96 7.40
CA SER A 12 -1.58 -5.09 6.71
C SER A 12 -2.77 -5.67 7.48
N ARG A 13 -2.66 -5.81 8.82
CA ARG A 13 -3.77 -6.31 9.65
C ARG A 13 -5.01 -5.42 9.62
N GLU A 14 -4.82 -4.10 9.58
CA GLU A 14 -5.92 -3.13 9.61
C GLU A 14 -6.44 -2.75 8.22
N ARG A 15 -5.81 -3.22 7.13
CA ARG A 15 -6.09 -2.71 5.79
C ARG A 15 -7.51 -3.01 5.30
N GLY A 16 -8.13 -4.10 5.78
CA GLY A 16 -9.41 -4.60 5.26
C GLY A 16 -9.39 -4.88 3.75
N ASP A 17 -10.35 -4.29 3.03
CA ASP A 17 -10.51 -4.38 1.57
C ASP A 17 -9.94 -3.16 0.81
N ALA A 18 -9.08 -2.38 1.48
CA ALA A 18 -8.41 -1.24 0.86
C ALA A 18 -7.40 -1.68 -0.21
N VAL A 19 -7.28 -0.87 -1.25
CA VAL A 19 -6.17 -0.99 -2.22
C VAL A 19 -4.93 -0.36 -1.59
N VAL A 20 -3.82 -1.11 -1.58
CA VAL A 20 -2.56 -0.61 -1.01
C VAL A 20 -1.57 -0.27 -2.11
N VAL A 21 -1.21 1.00 -2.19
CA VAL A 21 -0.25 1.55 -3.15
C VAL A 21 1.11 1.63 -2.48
N SER A 22 1.79 0.49 -2.36
CA SER A 22 3.08 0.42 -1.68
C SER A 22 4.22 1.01 -2.53
N THR A 23 5.18 1.67 -1.90
CA THR A 23 6.34 2.24 -2.59
C THR A 23 7.62 2.16 -1.75
N MET A 24 8.78 2.19 -2.41
CA MET A 24 10.11 2.28 -1.79
C MET A 24 10.35 1.21 -0.70
N THR A 25 10.77 1.60 0.51
CA THR A 25 11.15 0.68 1.60
C THR A 25 10.04 -0.28 2.00
N PRO A 26 8.76 0.15 2.14
CA PRO A 26 7.63 -0.76 2.34
C PRO A 26 7.53 -1.94 1.35
N ASN A 27 7.87 -1.76 0.06
CA ASN A 27 7.78 -2.84 -0.94
C ASN A 27 8.61 -4.08 -0.55
N ARG A 28 9.70 -3.91 0.20
CA ARG A 28 10.56 -5.02 0.63
C ARG A 28 9.86 -5.97 1.60
N TYR A 29 8.89 -5.46 2.35
CA TYR A 29 8.22 -6.21 3.42
C TYR A 29 6.77 -6.52 3.08
N TRP A 30 6.12 -5.67 2.28
CA TRP A 30 4.68 -5.75 2.00
C TRP A 30 4.28 -7.12 1.44
N GLU A 31 5.03 -7.63 0.46
CA GLU A 31 4.75 -8.93 -0.16
C GLU A 31 4.71 -10.08 0.85
N SER A 32 5.54 -10.02 1.90
CA SER A 32 5.61 -11.05 2.93
C SER A 32 4.53 -10.97 4.00
N VAL A 33 3.81 -9.84 4.09
CA VAL A 33 2.80 -9.61 5.15
C VAL A 33 1.40 -9.38 4.62
N SER A 34 1.23 -9.17 3.31
CA SER A 34 -0.07 -8.94 2.69
C SER A 34 -0.92 -10.21 2.69
N GLU A 35 -2.19 -10.06 3.06
CA GLU A 35 -3.18 -11.16 3.11
C GLU A 35 -4.09 -11.20 1.86
N ASN A 36 -3.90 -10.29 0.89
CA ASN A 36 -4.70 -10.21 -0.34
C ASN A 36 -3.90 -9.44 -1.39
N ARG A 37 -3.27 -10.19 -2.28
CA ARG A 37 -2.37 -9.67 -3.29
C ARG A 37 -3.11 -9.02 -4.46
N ASP A 38 -4.40 -9.30 -4.62
CA ASP A 38 -5.22 -8.73 -5.69
C ASP A 38 -5.51 -7.24 -5.46
N LEU A 39 -5.34 -6.76 -4.23
CA LEU A 39 -5.51 -5.35 -3.85
C LEU A 39 -4.17 -4.63 -3.62
N ASP A 40 -3.06 -5.27 -3.91
CA ASP A 40 -1.73 -4.68 -3.77
C ASP A 40 -1.27 -4.10 -5.10
N LEU A 41 -0.91 -2.81 -5.10
CA LEU A 41 -0.39 -2.10 -6.26
C LEU A 41 1.01 -1.55 -5.97
N PRO A 42 2.06 -2.36 -6.12
CA PRO A 42 3.42 -1.91 -5.84
C PRO A 42 3.93 -0.96 -6.95
N ILE A 43 4.42 0.22 -6.53
CA ILE A 43 5.00 1.21 -7.42
C ILE A 43 6.53 1.08 -7.46
N PHE A 44 7.07 0.79 -8.63
CA PHE A 44 8.52 0.69 -8.90
C PHE A 44 8.99 1.78 -9.85
N GLY A 45 10.23 2.27 -9.67
CA GLY A 45 10.86 3.25 -10.58
C GLY A 45 10.24 4.66 -10.57
N ALA A 46 9.24 4.94 -9.74
CA ALA A 46 8.51 6.21 -9.71
C ALA A 46 8.50 6.85 -8.31
N MET A 47 9.70 7.12 -7.78
CA MET A 47 9.86 7.76 -6.46
C MET A 47 9.13 9.11 -6.42
N GLY A 48 8.33 9.33 -5.38
CA GLY A 48 7.53 10.55 -5.21
C GLY A 48 6.25 10.63 -6.04
N LYS A 49 5.89 9.58 -6.80
CA LYS A 49 4.66 9.56 -7.63
C LYS A 49 3.56 8.63 -7.10
N ALA A 50 3.85 7.78 -6.12
CA ALA A 50 2.87 6.86 -5.53
C ALA A 50 1.61 7.58 -5.02
N SER A 51 1.76 8.75 -4.41
CA SER A 51 0.63 9.56 -3.94
C SER A 51 -0.25 10.09 -5.07
N SER A 52 0.35 10.49 -6.21
CA SER A 52 -0.41 10.91 -7.39
C SER A 52 -1.19 9.75 -8.00
N VAL A 53 -0.59 8.56 -8.06
CA VAL A 53 -1.27 7.35 -8.54
C VAL A 53 -2.43 6.99 -7.62
N ALA A 54 -2.19 6.94 -6.31
CA ALA A 54 -3.21 6.63 -5.32
C ALA A 54 -4.38 7.62 -5.32
N LEU A 55 -4.10 8.92 -5.51
CA LEU A 55 -5.15 9.93 -5.68
C LEU A 55 -6.00 9.65 -6.93
N GLY A 56 -5.37 9.31 -8.06
CA GLY A 56 -6.09 8.93 -9.27
C GLY A 56 -7.01 7.72 -9.06
N ILE A 57 -6.54 6.71 -8.32
CA ILE A 57 -7.36 5.53 -7.99
C ILE A 57 -8.52 5.90 -7.08
N ALA A 58 -8.27 6.70 -6.03
CA ALA A 58 -9.32 7.16 -5.11
C ALA A 58 -10.42 7.94 -5.84
N LEU A 59 -10.05 8.76 -6.83
CA LEU A 59 -11.01 9.48 -7.67
C LEU A 59 -11.79 8.55 -8.62
N ALA A 60 -11.12 7.53 -9.18
CA ALA A 60 -11.75 6.57 -10.10
C ALA A 60 -12.64 5.53 -9.39
N LYS A 61 -12.37 5.25 -8.12
CA LYS A 61 -13.06 4.27 -7.27
C LYS A 61 -13.43 4.90 -5.92
N PRO A 62 -14.39 5.85 -5.87
CA PRO A 62 -14.72 6.59 -4.66
C PRO A 62 -15.21 5.71 -3.50
N ASP A 63 -15.75 4.53 -3.81
CA ASP A 63 -16.23 3.58 -2.80
C ASP A 63 -15.12 2.70 -2.20
N LYS A 64 -13.87 2.84 -2.67
CA LYS A 64 -12.73 2.05 -2.21
C LYS A 64 -11.76 2.91 -1.41
N LYS A 65 -11.39 2.40 -0.22
CA LYS A 65 -10.31 2.98 0.58
C LYS A 65 -8.98 2.71 -0.09
N ILE A 66 -8.13 3.73 -0.14
CA ILE A 66 -6.78 3.65 -0.69
C ILE A 66 -5.78 3.97 0.43
N ILE A 67 -4.78 3.11 0.60
CA ILE A 67 -3.67 3.29 1.53
C ILE A 67 -2.38 3.46 0.71
N ILE A 68 -1.49 4.35 1.15
CA ILE A 68 -0.18 4.61 0.54
C ILE A 68 0.91 4.29 1.55
#